data_AF-A0A1I5IB71-F1
#
_entry.id   AF-A0A1I5IB71-F1
#
_cell.length_a   1.000
_cell.length_b   1.000
_cell.length_c   1.000
_cell.angle_alpha   90.00
_cell.angle_beta   90.00
_cell.angle_gamma   90.00
#
_symmetry.space_group_name_H-M   'P 1'
#
loop_
_entity.id
_entity.type
_entity.pdbx_description
1 polymer ?
#
loop_
_entity_poly.entity_id
_entity_poly.type
_entity_poly.pdbx_seq_one_letter_code
_entity_poly.pdbx_strand_id
1 'polypeptide(L)'
;MTRSDVRKGSARSRFWFGILIIIVAGWLTFISVQIYANPDNFDRGGASPEELRGKVEEALAVSDPEKLLVTFARGADADGEYAKAYLDKWNAVEKSGTTVDLIRVGDAQAVVARFAAGGAALCSGWNIVRDGERFVLDPAPAILPSSCS
;
A
#
# COMPACT_ATOMS: atom_id res chain seq x y z
N MET A 1 37.08 63.09 -15.18
CA MET A 1 36.05 62.94 -14.14
C MET A 1 35.60 61.48 -14.11
N THR A 2 35.92 60.83 -12.99
CA THR A 2 35.46 59.55 -12.41
C THR A 2 34.70 58.52 -13.26
N ARG A 3 35.38 57.41 -13.54
CA ARG A 3 34.81 56.10 -13.89
C ARG A 3 35.18 55.12 -12.77
N SER A 4 34.24 54.81 -11.89
CA SER A 4 34.41 53.76 -10.86
C SER A 4 33.05 53.18 -10.50
N ASP A 5 32.54 52.30 -11.37
CA ASP A 5 31.39 51.48 -11.05
C ASP A 5 31.71 50.02 -11.30
N VAL A 6 31.09 49.15 -10.51
CA VAL A 6 31.07 47.68 -10.64
C VAL A 6 32.30 46.92 -10.14
N ARG A 7 32.49 46.82 -8.80
CA ARG A 7 33.20 45.67 -8.19
C ARG A 7 32.86 45.48 -6.71
N LYS A 8 31.58 45.31 -6.37
CA LYS A 8 31.14 44.93 -5.00
C LYS A 8 30.07 43.82 -4.93
N GLY A 9 29.64 43.25 -6.06
CA GLY A 9 28.55 42.27 -6.11
C GLY A 9 28.95 40.79 -5.95
N SER A 10 30.21 40.41 -6.17
CA SER A 10 30.57 38.99 -6.34
C SER A 10 30.71 38.20 -5.03
N ALA A 11 31.23 38.80 -3.97
CA ALA A 11 31.43 38.12 -2.68
C ALA A 11 30.10 37.89 -1.95
N ARG A 12 29.20 38.90 -1.98
CA ARG A 12 27.89 38.84 -1.32
C ARG A 12 26.93 37.90 -2.05
N SER A 13 27.03 37.81 -3.38
CA SER A 13 26.30 36.85 -4.21
C SER A 13 26.74 35.41 -3.95
N ARG A 14 28.06 35.15 -3.88
CA ARG A 14 28.58 33.81 -3.54
C ARG A 14 28.17 33.32 -2.16
N PHE A 15 28.14 34.22 -1.18
CA PHE A 15 27.66 33.92 0.17
C PHE A 15 26.15 33.56 0.17
N TRP A 16 25.33 34.33 -0.54
CA TRP A 16 23.91 34.04 -0.71
C TRP A 16 23.64 32.71 -1.45
N PHE A 17 24.45 32.39 -2.46
CA PHE A 17 24.37 31.09 -3.14
C PHE A 17 24.72 29.92 -2.20
N GLY A 18 25.72 30.08 -1.34
CA GLY A 18 26.07 29.07 -0.34
C GLY A 18 24.93 28.82 0.66
N ILE A 19 24.31 29.90 1.15
CA ILE A 19 23.13 29.81 2.04
C ILE A 19 21.96 29.12 1.32
N LEU A 20 21.69 29.49 0.06
CA LEU A 20 20.63 28.87 -0.73
C LEU A 20 20.85 27.36 -0.87
N ILE A 21 22.09 26.91 -1.17
CA ILE A 21 22.41 25.49 -1.28
C ILE A 21 22.17 24.75 0.03
N ILE A 22 22.56 25.32 1.17
CA ILE A 22 22.32 24.70 2.48
C ILE A 22 20.83 24.59 2.78
N ILE A 23 20.05 25.63 2.47
CA ILE A 23 18.59 25.61 2.64
C ILE A 23 17.96 24.54 1.75
N VAL A 24 18.36 24.47 0.47
CA VAL A 24 17.84 23.47 -0.47
C VAL A 24 18.23 22.06 -0.05
N ALA A 25 19.48 21.83 0.35
CA ALA A 25 19.94 20.52 0.83
C ALA A 25 19.19 20.09 2.10
N GLY A 26 18.97 21.02 3.05
CA GLY A 26 18.17 20.77 4.24
C GLY A 26 16.72 20.45 3.91
N TRP A 27 16.12 21.18 2.97
CA TRP A 27 14.76 20.94 2.51
C TRP A 27 14.60 19.58 1.79
N LEU A 28 15.55 19.22 0.91
CA LEU A 28 15.55 17.91 0.25
C LEU A 28 15.74 16.76 1.25
N THR A 29 16.58 16.95 2.27
CA THR A 29 16.76 15.96 3.34
C THR A 29 15.47 15.82 4.14
N PHE A 30 14.81 16.92 4.48
CA PHE A 30 13.52 16.92 5.18
C PHE A 30 12.43 16.21 4.38
N ILE A 31 12.31 16.48 3.08
CA ILE A 31 11.35 15.77 2.21
C ILE A 31 11.69 14.29 2.10
N SER A 32 12.96 13.93 1.94
CA SER A 32 13.38 12.53 1.87
C SER A 32 13.01 11.77 3.14
N VAL A 33 13.22 12.38 4.31
CA VAL A 33 12.81 11.81 5.61
C VAL A 33 11.29 11.74 5.71
N GLN A 34 10.55 12.77 5.31
CA GLN A 34 9.07 12.75 5.32
C GLN A 34 8.49 11.67 4.41
N ILE A 35 9.11 11.41 3.25
CA ILE A 35 8.71 10.32 2.37
C ILE A 35 8.98 8.97 3.04
N TYR A 36 10.20 8.77 3.56
CA TYR A 36 10.64 7.53 4.21
C TYR A 36 9.91 7.22 5.52
N ALA A 37 9.60 8.25 6.30
CA ALA A 37 8.96 8.13 7.61
C ALA A 37 7.44 8.01 7.52
N ASN A 38 6.83 8.16 6.34
CA ASN A 38 5.40 7.93 6.18
C ASN A 38 5.16 6.43 5.89
N PRO A 39 4.66 5.65 6.86
CA PRO A 39 4.41 4.22 6.66
C PRO A 39 3.45 3.98 5.49
N ASP A 40 2.53 4.90 5.24
CA ASP A 40 1.57 4.86 4.11
C ASP A 40 2.20 4.84 2.71
N ASN A 41 3.48 5.22 2.59
CA ASN A 41 4.22 5.19 1.33
C ASN A 41 4.88 3.85 1.04
N PHE A 42 5.23 3.08 2.08
CA PHE A 42 6.01 1.85 1.93
C PHE A 42 5.30 0.60 2.46
N ASP A 43 4.31 0.71 3.35
CA ASP A 43 3.64 -0.45 3.93
C ASP A 43 2.47 -0.98 3.08
N ARG A 44 2.12 -0.28 2.00
CA ARG A 44 1.11 -0.74 1.04
C ARG A 44 1.62 -1.93 0.21
N GLY A 45 0.80 -2.95 0.11
CA GLY A 45 1.10 -4.19 -0.60
C GLY A 45 2.17 -5.04 0.09
N GLY A 46 2.70 -6.03 -0.63
CA GLY A 46 3.87 -6.83 -0.23
C GLY A 46 5.04 -6.60 -1.20
N ALA A 47 6.29 -6.79 -0.74
CA ALA A 47 7.45 -6.87 -1.64
C ALA A 47 7.45 -8.17 -2.47
N SER A 48 6.72 -9.19 -2.02
CA SER A 48 6.44 -10.42 -2.75
C SER A 48 4.96 -10.82 -2.63
N PRO A 49 4.46 -11.68 -3.53
CA PRO A 49 3.13 -12.29 -3.39
C PRO A 49 2.93 -13.01 -2.05
N GLU A 50 3.98 -13.66 -1.52
CA GLU A 50 3.95 -14.34 -0.24
C GLU A 50 3.83 -13.38 0.96
N GLU A 51 4.52 -12.23 0.89
CA GLU A 51 4.38 -11.19 1.91
C GLU A 51 2.97 -10.57 1.87
N LEU A 52 2.44 -10.32 0.66
CA LEU A 52 1.07 -9.83 0.47
C LEU A 52 0.05 -10.81 1.06
N ARG A 53 0.20 -12.12 0.78
CA ARG A 53 -0.64 -13.19 1.36
C ARG A 53 -0.60 -13.15 2.90
N GLY A 54 0.58 -12.99 3.50
CA GLY A 54 0.74 -12.89 4.96
C GLY A 54 0.03 -11.67 5.55
N LYS A 55 0.10 -10.51 4.89
CA LYS A 55 -0.62 -9.31 5.32
C LYS A 55 -2.14 -9.49 5.26
N VAL A 56 -2.66 -10.15 4.23
CA VAL A 56 -4.09 -10.47 4.12
C VAL A 56 -4.51 -11.43 5.22
N GLU A 57 -3.74 -12.48 5.47
CA GLU A 57 -3.97 -13.43 6.57
C GLU A 57 -4.06 -12.74 7.92
N GLU A 58 -3.10 -11.86 8.22
CA GLU A 58 -3.10 -11.07 9.45
C GLU A 58 -4.32 -10.16 9.52
N ALA A 59 -4.63 -9.40 8.47
CA ALA A 59 -5.75 -8.48 8.44
C ALA A 59 -7.10 -9.18 8.68
N LEU A 60 -7.30 -10.36 8.08
CA LEU A 60 -8.50 -11.17 8.29
C LEU A 60 -8.56 -11.78 9.70
N ALA A 61 -7.42 -12.17 10.27
CA ALA A 61 -7.33 -12.78 11.60
C ALA A 61 -7.61 -11.78 12.73
N VAL A 62 -7.05 -10.57 12.65
CA VAL A 62 -7.29 -9.51 13.64
C VAL A 62 -8.50 -8.64 13.32
N SER A 63 -9.11 -8.82 12.15
CA SER A 63 -10.26 -8.05 11.68
C SER A 63 -10.03 -6.54 11.65
N ASP A 64 -8.88 -6.15 11.11
CA ASP A 64 -8.43 -4.77 11.06
C ASP A 64 -8.62 -4.20 9.64
N PRO A 65 -9.55 -3.25 9.45
CA PRO A 65 -9.84 -2.67 8.13
C PRO A 65 -8.69 -1.84 7.58
N GLU A 66 -7.86 -1.23 8.43
CA GLU A 66 -6.70 -0.45 7.98
C GLU A 66 -5.63 -1.40 7.43
N LYS A 67 -5.38 -2.51 8.14
CA LYS A 67 -4.48 -3.57 7.65
C LYS A 67 -4.98 -4.23 6.37
N LEU A 68 -6.28 -4.39 6.20
CA LEU A 68 -6.83 -4.92 4.96
C LEU A 68 -6.70 -3.88 3.83
N LEU A 69 -7.00 -2.61 4.11
CA LEU A 69 -6.93 -1.52 3.13
C LEU A 69 -5.53 -1.37 2.51
N VAL A 70 -4.47 -1.50 3.31
CA VAL A 70 -3.10 -1.41 2.79
C VAL A 70 -2.73 -2.55 1.84
N THR A 71 -3.51 -3.62 1.75
CA THR A 71 -3.26 -4.68 0.76
C THR A 71 -3.79 -4.35 -0.64
N PHE A 72 -4.71 -3.38 -0.77
CA PHE A 72 -5.31 -3.00 -2.06
C PHE A 72 -4.52 -1.91 -2.81
N ALA A 73 -4.65 -1.92 -4.13
CA ALA A 73 -4.08 -0.92 -5.02
C ALA A 73 -4.58 0.50 -4.70
N ARG A 74 -3.73 1.52 -4.88
CA ARG A 74 -4.13 2.93 -4.72
C ARG A 74 -5.17 3.33 -5.77
N GLY A 75 -6.21 4.04 -5.33
CA GLY A 75 -7.23 4.59 -6.23
C GLY A 75 -8.09 3.54 -6.93
N ALA A 76 -7.96 2.27 -6.54
CA ALA A 76 -8.96 1.27 -6.84
C ALA A 76 -10.22 1.56 -6.01
N ASP A 77 -11.37 0.99 -6.38
CA ASP A 77 -12.65 1.17 -5.66
C ASP A 77 -12.63 0.66 -4.20
N ALA A 78 -11.48 0.19 -3.71
CA ALA A 78 -11.23 -0.12 -2.31
C ALA A 78 -10.74 1.10 -1.53
N ASP A 79 -11.68 1.74 -0.84
CA ASP A 79 -11.41 2.70 0.23
C ASP A 79 -11.58 2.05 1.62
N GLY A 80 -11.45 2.86 2.67
CA GLY A 80 -11.65 2.37 4.04
C GLY A 80 -13.07 1.87 4.32
N GLU A 81 -14.08 2.41 3.62
CA GLU A 81 -15.46 1.95 3.75
C GLU A 81 -15.64 0.56 3.11
N TYR A 82 -15.03 0.33 1.95
CA TYR A 82 -14.97 -0.97 1.31
C TYR A 82 -14.30 -2.03 2.20
N ALA A 83 -13.12 -1.73 2.74
CA ALA A 83 -12.38 -2.67 3.60
C ALA A 83 -13.18 -3.02 4.86
N LYS A 84 -13.82 -2.03 5.48
CA LYS A 84 -14.72 -2.23 6.62
C LYS A 84 -15.94 -3.07 6.25
N ALA A 85 -16.65 -2.72 5.18
CA ALA A 85 -17.84 -3.43 4.71
C ALA A 85 -17.53 -4.90 4.34
N TYR A 86 -16.33 -5.15 3.80
CA TYR A 86 -15.84 -6.49 3.54
C TYR A 86 -15.67 -7.28 4.85
N LEU A 87 -14.95 -6.71 5.84
CA LEU A 87 -14.71 -7.37 7.12
C LEU A 87 -16.00 -7.58 7.93
N ASP A 88 -16.94 -6.64 7.88
CA ASP A 88 -18.24 -6.78 8.54
C ASP A 88 -18.99 -8.01 8.00
N LYS A 89 -19.01 -8.21 6.67
CA LYS A 89 -19.61 -9.40 6.05
C LYS A 89 -18.79 -10.67 6.30
N TRP A 90 -17.46 -10.56 6.27
CA TRP A 90 -16.57 -11.67 6.63
C TRP A 90 -16.86 -12.17 8.05
N ASN A 91 -17.11 -11.27 9.01
CA ASN A 91 -17.40 -11.56 10.42
C ASN A 91 -18.83 -11.96 10.71
N ALA A 92 -19.78 -11.54 9.89
CA ALA A 92 -21.17 -11.96 10.01
C ALA A 92 -21.35 -13.48 9.81
N VAL A 93 -20.38 -14.15 9.19
CA VAL A 93 -20.41 -15.59 8.98
C VAL A 93 -19.67 -16.31 10.11
N GLU A 94 -20.35 -17.26 10.76
CA GLU A 94 -19.72 -18.20 11.69
C GLU A 94 -18.85 -19.18 10.90
N LYS A 95 -17.55 -18.96 10.98
CA LYS A 95 -16.54 -19.61 10.14
C LYS A 95 -15.63 -20.52 10.97
N SER A 96 -15.25 -21.65 10.38
CA SER A 96 -14.25 -22.55 10.94
C SER A 96 -13.15 -22.83 9.92
N GLY A 97 -11.90 -22.98 10.40
CA GLY A 97 -10.75 -23.34 9.57
C GLY A 97 -10.44 -22.32 8.47
N THR A 98 -10.17 -21.06 8.83
CA THR A 98 -9.72 -20.05 7.86
C THR A 98 -8.28 -20.31 7.41
N THR A 99 -8.06 -20.37 6.10
CA THR A 99 -6.71 -20.38 5.50
C THR A 99 -6.61 -19.32 4.42
N VAL A 100 -5.41 -18.78 4.21
CA VAL A 100 -5.14 -17.82 3.14
C VAL A 100 -4.02 -18.36 2.27
N ASP A 101 -4.36 -18.70 1.04
CA ASP A 101 -3.49 -19.38 0.10
C ASP A 101 -3.12 -18.47 -1.07
N LEU A 102 -1.94 -18.70 -1.64
CA LEU A 102 -1.52 -18.09 -2.89
C LEU A 102 -1.78 -19.08 -4.03
N ILE A 103 -2.61 -18.68 -5.00
CA ILE A 103 -2.89 -19.48 -6.20
C ILE A 103 -2.15 -18.87 -7.39
N ARG A 104 -1.51 -19.71 -8.19
CA ARG A 104 -0.86 -19.34 -9.46
C ARG A 104 -1.45 -20.17 -10.58
N VAL A 105 -1.97 -19.51 -11.62
CA VAL A 105 -2.53 -20.15 -12.82
C VAL A 105 -1.94 -19.49 -14.05
N GLY A 106 -0.99 -20.16 -14.69
CA GLY A 106 -0.18 -19.56 -15.75
C GLY A 106 0.56 -18.33 -15.22
N ASP A 107 0.34 -17.18 -15.86
CA ASP A 107 0.94 -15.90 -15.48
C ASP A 107 0.11 -15.14 -14.43
N ALA A 108 -1.11 -15.59 -14.13
CA ALA A 108 -1.99 -14.96 -13.14
C ALA A 108 -1.69 -15.46 -11.73
N GLN A 109 -1.75 -14.56 -10.75
CA GLN A 109 -1.60 -14.86 -9.34
C GLN A 109 -2.75 -14.25 -8.54
N ALA A 110 -3.24 -14.97 -7.53
CA ALA A 110 -4.34 -14.53 -6.68
C ALA A 110 -4.11 -14.94 -5.23
N VAL A 111 -4.54 -14.10 -4.29
CA VAL A 111 -4.68 -14.47 -2.88
C VAL A 111 -6.10 -14.97 -2.68
N VAL A 112 -6.26 -16.16 -2.08
CA VAL A 112 -7.57 -16.76 -1.82
C VAL A 112 -7.69 -17.13 -0.36
N ALA A 113 -8.67 -16.53 0.32
CA ALA A 113 -9.06 -16.89 1.67
C ALA A 113 -10.16 -17.97 1.61
N ARG A 114 -9.93 -19.11 2.25
CA ARG A 114 -10.86 -20.25 2.33
C ARG A 114 -11.34 -20.44 3.75
N PHE A 115 -12.61 -20.78 3.93
CA PHE A 115 -13.17 -21.10 5.24
C PHE A 115 -14.41 -21.98 5.09
N ALA A 116 -14.78 -22.70 6.14
CA ALA A 116 -16.03 -23.46 6.17
C ALA A 116 -17.12 -22.69 6.93
N ALA A 117 -18.33 -22.64 6.36
CA ALA A 117 -19.50 -22.05 6.99
C ALA A 117 -20.76 -22.83 6.59
N GLY A 118 -21.63 -23.12 7.56
CA GLY A 118 -22.90 -23.82 7.30
C GLY A 118 -22.77 -25.18 6.59
N GLY A 119 -21.63 -25.87 6.77
CA GLY A 119 -21.33 -27.15 6.11
C GLY A 119 -20.82 -27.03 4.66
N ALA A 120 -20.59 -25.82 4.15
CA ALA A 120 -20.02 -25.56 2.82
C ALA A 120 -18.63 -24.91 2.92
N ALA A 121 -17.73 -25.26 1.98
CA ALA A 121 -16.44 -24.59 1.82
C ALA A 121 -16.61 -23.34 0.95
N LEU A 122 -16.23 -22.20 1.51
CA LEU A 122 -16.39 -20.88 0.92
C LEU A 122 -15.04 -20.21 0.69
N CYS A 123 -14.95 -19.48 -0.42
CA CYS A 123 -13.74 -18.85 -0.92
C CYS A 123 -13.99 -17.38 -1.23
N SER A 124 -13.06 -16.52 -0.82
CA SER A 124 -12.93 -15.13 -1.26
C SER A 124 -11.56 -14.95 -1.89
N GLY A 125 -11.51 -14.40 -3.10
CA GLY A 125 -10.27 -14.32 -3.87
C GLY A 125 -10.06 -12.94 -4.48
N TRP A 126 -8.80 -12.54 -4.56
CA TRP A 126 -8.37 -11.28 -5.15
C TRP A 126 -7.19 -11.51 -6.07
N ASN A 127 -7.25 -10.93 -7.26
CA ASN A 127 -6.11 -10.94 -8.17
C ASN A 127 -4.98 -10.10 -7.60
N ILE A 128 -3.75 -10.58 -7.77
CA ILE A 128 -2.55 -9.83 -7.45
C ILE A 128 -2.15 -9.04 -8.68
N VAL A 129 -2.06 -7.72 -8.52
CA VAL A 129 -1.54 -6.80 -9.51
C VAL A 129 -0.28 -6.12 -8.99
N ARG A 130 0.49 -5.54 -9.89
CA ARG A 130 1.71 -4.81 -9.55
C ARG A 130 1.41 -3.31 -9.52
N ASP A 131 1.73 -2.66 -8.40
CA ASP A 131 1.67 -1.21 -8.23
C ASP A 131 3.09 -0.71 -7.92
N GLY A 132 3.78 -0.24 -8.96
CA GLY A 132 5.21 0.07 -8.91
C GLY A 132 6.07 -1.16 -8.58
N GLU A 133 6.79 -1.11 -7.46
CA GLU A 133 7.65 -2.21 -6.98
C GLU A 133 6.92 -3.17 -6.04
N ARG A 134 5.65 -2.90 -5.71
CA ARG A 134 4.87 -3.68 -4.75
C ARG A 134 3.81 -4.53 -5.45
N PHE A 135 3.45 -5.63 -4.79
CA PHE A 135 2.31 -6.46 -5.13
C PHE A 135 1.12 -6.02 -4.28
N VAL A 136 -0.02 -5.79 -4.93
CA VAL A 136 -1.26 -5.34 -4.28
C VAL A 136 -2.44 -6.15 -4.82
N LEU A 137 -3.55 -6.09 -4.11
CA LEU A 137 -4.80 -6.71 -4.51
C LEU A 137 -5.62 -5.78 -5.40
N ASP A 138 -6.18 -6.33 -6.48
CA ASP A 138 -7.27 -5.74 -7.23
C ASP A 138 -8.60 -6.01 -6.49
N PRO A 139 -9.38 -4.97 -6.13
CA PRO A 139 -10.61 -5.16 -5.37
C PRO A 139 -11.79 -5.76 -6.15
N ALA A 140 -11.67 -6.02 -7.45
CA ALA A 140 -12.77 -6.56 -8.26
C ALA A 140 -12.82 -8.11 -8.37
N PRO A 141 -13.99 -8.79 -8.22
CA PRO A 141 -15.31 -8.28 -7.84
C PRO A 141 -15.92 -8.86 -6.53
N ALA A 142 -16.84 -8.06 -5.98
CA ALA A 142 -18.03 -8.37 -5.18
C ALA A 142 -17.97 -9.42 -4.06
N ILE A 143 -17.73 -8.89 -2.86
CA ILE A 143 -18.26 -9.19 -1.52
C ILE A 143 -19.37 -10.28 -1.38
N LEU A 144 -19.16 -11.51 -1.84
CA LEU A 144 -19.72 -12.72 -1.25
C LEU A 144 -18.76 -13.89 -1.48
N PRO A 145 -18.53 -14.73 -0.46
CA PRO A 145 -17.78 -15.96 -0.66
C PRO A 145 -18.51 -16.86 -1.66
N SER A 146 -17.79 -17.36 -2.66
CA SER A 146 -18.30 -18.39 -3.58
C SER A 146 -17.88 -19.78 -3.09
N SER A 147 -18.57 -20.83 -3.54
CA SER A 147 -18.12 -22.20 -3.23
C SER A 147 -16.72 -22.42 -3.80
N CYS A 148 -15.81 -22.97 -3.00
CA CYS A 148 -14.51 -23.41 -3.48
C CYS A 148 -14.70 -24.66 -4.37
N SER A 149 -14.70 -24.51 -5.69
CA SER A 149 -14.68 -25.63 -6.65
C SER A 149 -13.32 -25.79 -7.30
#